data_AF-A0A2P2IER8-F1
#
_entry.id   AF-A0A2P2IER8-F1
#
_cell.length_a   1.000
_cell.length_b   1.000
_cell.length_c   1.000
_cell.angle_alpha   90.00
_cell.angle_beta   90.00
_cell.angle_gamma   90.00
#
_symmetry.space_group_name_H-M   'P 1'
#
loop_
_entity.id
_entity.type
_entity.pdbx_description
1 polymer ?
#
loop_
_entity_poly.entity_id
_entity_poly.type
_entity_poly.pdbx_seq_one_letter_code
_entity_poly.pdbx_strand_id
1 'polypeptide(L)'
;EQRLKLMACDMIESCITRTDNAFQQWLKKSTGFVSTDYVLPAEMCAMVNVILDAKNQSFKLCAVDGVDVHQYHTKIDDLIERTSTGMTQGMVGKLISVLESVLSKLGRYDEGSLIGSILSFTNVSGTGRELGKAYVNFARNSMDQIRQKVNDELWILNLFEQWYGGQVQMLCSWLSERLDHNLHPYQCTCLAHIVKLIYSDFTAYGLGAEQTGVQAYQVASRRITTEHQ
;
A
#
# COMPACT_ATOMS: atom_id res chain seq x y z
N GLU A 1 12.68 22.62 35.66
CA GLU A 1 13.08 21.79 34.51
C GLU A 1 12.11 20.64 34.24
N GLN A 2 11.82 19.77 35.22
CA GLN A 2 10.89 18.62 35.08
C GLN A 2 9.48 18.99 34.57
N ARG A 3 8.88 20.09 35.05
CA ARG A 3 7.56 20.58 34.59
C ARG A 3 7.53 20.95 33.10
N LEU A 4 8.62 21.52 32.56
CA LEU A 4 8.70 21.88 31.14
C LEU A 4 8.79 20.63 30.25
N LYS A 5 9.52 19.60 30.70
CA LYS A 5 9.60 18.31 30.00
C LYS A 5 8.24 17.59 29.95
N LEU A 6 7.49 17.60 31.06
CA LEU A 6 6.13 17.06 31.11
C LEU A 6 5.19 17.80 30.14
N MET A 7 5.21 19.13 30.14
CA MET A 7 4.42 19.92 29.18
C MET A 7 4.79 19.62 27.72
N ALA A 8 6.08 19.42 27.41
CA ALA A 8 6.52 19.02 26.08
C ALA A 8 6.00 17.63 25.68
N CYS A 9 6.01 16.66 26.59
CA CYS A 9 5.48 15.32 26.35
C CYS A 9 3.96 15.36 26.10
N ASP A 10 3.21 16.09 26.93
CA ASP A 10 1.75 16.25 26.77
C ASP A 10 1.39 16.94 25.44
N MET A 11 2.21 17.90 25.01
CA MET A 11 2.04 18.57 23.72
C MET A 11 2.29 17.61 22.55
N ILE A 12 3.32 16.77 22.62
CA ILE A 12 3.63 15.75 21.62
C ILE A 12 2.51 14.69 21.57
N GLU A 13 2.08 14.17 22.72
CA GLU A 13 0.98 13.21 22.81
C GLU A 13 -0.32 13.76 22.19
N SER A 14 -0.65 15.01 22.50
CA SER A 14 -1.82 15.70 21.92
C SER A 14 -1.70 15.96 20.42
N CYS A 15 -0.48 16.20 19.92
CA CYS A 15 -0.21 16.36 18.50
C CYS A 15 -0.43 15.04 17.74
N ILE A 16 0.19 13.96 18.22
CA ILE A 16 0.09 12.62 17.65
C ILE A 16 -1.37 12.16 17.62
N THR A 17 -2.06 12.27 18.76
CA THR A 17 -3.45 11.80 18.89
C THR A 17 -4.41 12.54 17.96
N ARG A 18 -4.28 13.86 17.82
CA ARG A 18 -5.13 14.64 16.91
C ARG A 18 -4.83 14.33 15.45
N THR A 19 -3.56 14.14 15.13
CA THR A 19 -3.10 13.83 13.77
C THR A 19 -3.57 12.45 13.34
N ASP A 20 -3.43 11.43 14.20
CA ASP A 20 -3.97 10.09 13.94
C ASP A 20 -5.49 10.12 13.76
N ASN A 21 -6.23 10.77 14.66
CA ASN A 21 -7.68 10.90 14.51
C ASN A 21 -8.10 11.53 13.16
N ALA A 22 -7.40 12.57 12.72
CA ALA A 22 -7.65 13.19 11.42
C ALA A 22 -7.29 12.24 10.26
N PHE A 23 -6.19 11.51 10.37
CA PHE A 23 -5.75 10.53 9.39
C PHE A 23 -6.75 9.37 9.25
N GLN A 24 -7.23 8.82 10.38
CA GLN A 24 -8.25 7.77 10.39
C GLN A 24 -9.57 8.25 9.74
N GLN A 25 -9.92 9.53 9.88
CA GLN A 25 -11.07 10.10 9.17
C GLN A 25 -10.84 10.16 7.66
N TRP A 26 -9.65 10.52 7.20
CA TRP A 26 -9.30 10.49 5.78
C TRP A 26 -9.36 9.08 5.20
N LEU A 27 -8.84 8.08 5.93
CA LEU A 27 -8.97 6.67 5.55
C LEU A 27 -10.44 6.24 5.40
N LYS A 28 -11.31 6.66 6.34
CA LYS A 28 -12.74 6.33 6.33
C LYS A 28 -13.52 7.06 5.23
N LYS A 29 -13.17 8.32 4.91
CA LYS A 29 -13.84 9.10 3.85
C LYS A 29 -13.70 8.46 2.47
N SER A 30 -12.61 7.73 2.23
CA SER A 30 -12.34 7.06 0.96
C SER A 30 -12.89 5.62 0.90
N THR A 31 -13.96 5.29 1.63
CA THR A 31 -14.55 3.93 1.71
C THR A 31 -15.59 3.62 0.62
N GLY A 32 -15.85 4.54 -0.32
CA GLY A 32 -16.59 4.22 -1.54
C GLY A 32 -15.85 3.21 -2.42
N PHE A 33 -16.43 2.84 -3.58
CA PHE A 33 -15.78 1.96 -4.56
C PHE A 33 -14.41 2.52 -4.94
N VAL A 34 -13.34 1.94 -4.39
CA VAL A 34 -11.98 2.33 -4.71
C VAL A 34 -11.67 1.78 -6.11
N SER A 35 -11.32 2.67 -7.03
CA SER A 35 -10.97 2.34 -8.42
C SER A 35 -9.53 2.76 -8.72
N THR A 36 -9.09 2.50 -9.95
CA THR A 36 -7.83 3.00 -10.50
C THR A 36 -7.77 4.53 -10.63
N ASP A 37 -8.87 5.23 -10.34
CA ASP A 37 -8.94 6.69 -10.31
C ASP A 37 -8.66 7.25 -8.91
N TYR A 38 -8.41 6.38 -7.93
CA TYR A 38 -8.04 6.80 -6.59
C TYR A 38 -6.74 7.60 -6.62
N VAL A 39 -6.75 8.75 -5.95
CA VAL A 39 -5.60 9.64 -5.80
C VAL A 39 -5.29 9.73 -4.31
N LEU A 40 -4.07 9.38 -3.93
CA LEU A 40 -3.62 9.49 -2.55
C LEU A 40 -3.60 10.97 -2.12
N PRO A 41 -4.39 11.37 -1.08
CA PRO A 41 -4.41 12.75 -0.62
C PRO A 41 -3.05 13.22 -0.11
N ALA A 42 -2.62 14.42 -0.50
CA ALA A 42 -1.36 15.00 -0.03
C ALA A 42 -1.36 15.25 1.48
N GLU A 43 -2.54 15.51 2.04
CA GLU A 43 -2.78 15.70 3.47
C GLU A 43 -2.43 14.45 4.28
N MET A 44 -2.61 13.25 3.70
CA MET A 44 -2.19 12.00 4.35
C MET A 44 -0.67 11.93 4.49
N CYS A 45 0.08 12.30 3.44
CA CYS A 45 1.54 12.38 3.51
C CYS A 45 2.00 13.44 4.53
N ALA A 46 1.33 14.59 4.58
CA ALA A 46 1.64 15.64 5.55
C ALA A 46 1.41 15.17 7.00
N MET A 47 0.32 14.45 7.27
CA MET A 47 0.03 13.87 8.59
C MET A 47 1.07 12.82 8.98
N VAL A 48 1.53 11.99 8.04
CA VAL A 48 2.65 11.06 8.27
C VAL A 48 3.92 11.81 8.66
N ASN A 49 4.28 12.88 7.95
CA ASN A 49 5.45 13.69 8.31
C ASN A 49 5.35 14.28 9.72
N VAL A 50 4.16 14.68 10.18
CA VAL A 50 3.98 15.17 11.56
C VAL A 50 4.34 14.09 12.58
N ILE A 51 3.99 12.82 12.33
CA ILE A 51 4.36 11.70 13.22
C ILE A 51 5.87 11.41 13.17
N LEU A 52 6.46 11.46 11.98
CA LEU A 52 7.91 11.26 11.80
C LEU A 52 8.71 12.40 12.45
N ASP A 53 8.23 13.63 12.35
CA ASP A 53 8.82 14.78 13.03
C ASP A 53 8.67 14.64 14.56
N ALA A 54 7.52 14.18 15.05
CA ALA A 54 7.34 13.88 16.47
C ALA A 54 8.36 12.85 16.98
N LYS A 55 8.69 11.81 16.18
CA LYS A 55 9.76 10.85 16.47
C LYS A 55 11.13 11.52 16.57
N ASN A 56 11.46 12.39 15.62
CA ASN A 56 12.72 13.14 15.63
C ASN A 56 12.84 14.10 16.81
N GLN A 57 11.72 14.69 17.25
CA GLN A 57 11.71 15.56 18.44
C GLN A 57 11.73 14.74 19.75
N SER A 58 11.11 13.55 19.82
CA SER A 58 11.16 12.72 21.02
C SER A 58 12.60 12.31 21.36
N PHE A 59 13.39 11.90 20.36
CA PHE A 59 14.81 11.55 20.55
C PHE A 59 15.65 12.70 21.15
N LYS A 60 15.38 13.95 20.77
CA LYS A 60 16.09 15.11 21.33
C LYS A 60 15.77 15.35 22.80
N LEU A 61 14.56 14.99 23.24
CA LEU A 61 14.15 15.11 24.63
C LEU A 61 14.77 14.00 25.50
N CYS A 62 15.03 12.81 24.93
CA CYS A 62 15.64 11.67 25.61
C CYS A 62 17.11 11.87 26.02
N ALA A 63 17.82 12.85 25.43
CA ALA A 63 19.25 13.08 25.67
C ALA A 63 19.56 13.84 26.98
N VAL A 64 18.58 14.07 27.86
CA VAL A 64 18.75 14.87 29.08
C VAL A 64 18.43 14.03 30.33
N ASP A 65 19.48 13.67 31.08
CA ASP A 65 19.51 12.74 32.21
C ASP A 65 18.36 12.89 33.25
N GLY A 66 17.78 11.75 33.65
CA GLY A 66 16.81 11.62 34.76
C GLY A 66 16.07 10.26 34.77
N VAL A 67 15.85 9.66 35.95
CA VAL A 67 15.26 8.31 36.09
C VAL A 67 13.75 8.27 35.78
N ASP A 68 13.00 9.30 36.18
CA ASP A 68 11.55 9.42 35.94
C ASP A 68 11.23 9.81 34.47
N VAL A 69 12.24 10.40 33.81
CA VAL A 69 12.18 10.87 32.42
C VAL A 69 12.14 9.67 31.45
N HIS A 70 12.78 8.56 31.81
CA HIS A 70 12.85 7.37 30.96
C HIS A 70 11.48 6.70 30.73
N GLN A 71 10.61 6.60 31.74
CA GLN A 71 9.28 6.00 31.59
C GLN A 71 8.35 6.80 30.67
N TYR A 72 8.37 8.13 30.77
CA TYR A 72 7.56 9.00 29.91
C TYR A 72 8.04 8.98 28.46
N HIS A 73 9.36 8.91 28.23
CA HIS A 73 9.91 8.73 26.90
C HIS A 73 9.47 7.41 26.28
N THR A 74 9.53 6.30 27.02
CA THR A 74 9.03 5.00 26.55
C THR A 74 7.55 5.08 26.14
N LYS A 75 6.69 5.76 26.91
CA LYS A 75 5.26 5.90 26.57
C LYS A 75 5.05 6.69 25.26
N ILE A 76 5.77 7.78 25.06
CA ILE A 76 5.67 8.61 23.84
C ILE A 76 6.23 7.86 22.63
N ASP A 77 7.38 7.20 22.79
CA ASP A 77 7.99 6.42 21.71
C ASP A 77 7.08 5.26 21.29
N ASP A 78 6.49 4.53 22.24
CA ASP A 78 5.48 3.50 21.97
C ASP A 78 4.26 4.07 21.24
N LEU A 79 3.80 5.27 21.61
CA LEU A 79 2.67 5.92 20.97
C LEU A 79 3.01 6.31 19.52
N ILE A 80 4.20 6.88 19.29
CA ILE A 80 4.69 7.25 17.97
C ILE A 80 4.83 6.02 17.08
N GLU A 81 5.45 4.96 17.57
CA GLU A 81 5.64 3.72 16.81
C GLU A 81 4.30 3.10 16.44
N ARG A 82 3.40 2.90 17.41
CA ARG A 82 2.05 2.37 17.14
C ARG A 82 1.29 3.22 16.13
N THR A 83 1.37 4.55 16.25
CA THR A 83 0.69 5.47 15.32
C THR A 83 1.29 5.37 13.92
N SER A 84 2.62 5.39 13.81
CA SER A 84 3.34 5.28 12.54
C SER A 84 3.02 3.96 11.83
N THR A 85 3.06 2.85 12.55
CA THR A 85 2.66 1.53 12.04
C THR A 85 1.21 1.51 11.58
N GLY A 86 0.29 2.06 12.38
CA GLY A 86 -1.13 2.17 12.01
C GLY A 86 -1.35 3.01 10.75
N MET A 87 -0.60 4.10 10.58
CA MET A 87 -0.65 4.92 9.37
C MET A 87 -0.12 4.18 8.14
N THR A 88 1.02 3.48 8.27
CA THR A 88 1.56 2.62 7.22
C THR A 88 0.55 1.56 6.79
N GLN A 89 -0.02 0.82 7.74
CA GLN A 89 -1.01 -0.23 7.47
C GLN A 89 -2.28 0.33 6.80
N GLY A 90 -2.77 1.48 7.27
CA GLY A 90 -3.95 2.13 6.68
C GLY A 90 -3.74 2.59 5.24
N MET A 91 -2.58 3.19 4.95
CA MET A 91 -2.20 3.58 3.58
C MET A 91 -2.02 2.35 2.69
N VAL A 92 -1.26 1.34 3.13
CA VAL A 92 -1.07 0.09 2.39
C VAL A 92 -2.42 -0.56 2.09
N GLY A 93 -3.30 -0.68 3.08
CA GLY A 93 -4.64 -1.26 2.91
C GLY A 93 -5.46 -0.53 1.85
N LYS A 94 -5.40 0.80 1.80
CA LYS A 94 -6.07 1.58 0.75
C LYS A 94 -5.48 1.34 -0.62
N LEU A 95 -4.16 1.36 -0.74
CA LEU A 95 -3.49 1.13 -2.03
C LEU A 95 -3.74 -0.29 -2.54
N ILE A 96 -3.79 -1.28 -1.65
CA ILE A 96 -4.13 -2.68 -1.95
C ILE A 96 -5.58 -2.83 -2.41
N SER A 97 -6.53 -2.11 -1.82
CA SER A 97 -7.94 -2.20 -2.22
C SER A 97 -8.21 -1.79 -3.68
N VAL A 98 -7.32 -0.99 -4.28
CA VAL A 98 -7.39 -0.67 -5.73
C VAL A 98 -7.09 -1.92 -6.57
N LEU A 99 -6.09 -2.72 -6.18
CA LEU A 99 -5.78 -3.97 -6.85
C LEU A 99 -6.93 -4.98 -6.68
N GLU A 100 -7.48 -5.08 -5.48
CA GLU A 100 -8.65 -5.92 -5.19
C GLU A 100 -9.83 -5.59 -6.13
N SER A 101 -10.10 -4.30 -6.32
CA SER A 101 -11.12 -3.81 -7.26
C SER A 101 -10.83 -4.22 -8.72
N VAL A 102 -9.56 -4.17 -9.14
CA VAL A 102 -9.15 -4.65 -10.47
C VAL A 102 -9.37 -6.16 -10.60
N LEU A 103 -8.92 -6.95 -9.63
CA LEU A 103 -9.06 -8.41 -9.64
C LEU A 103 -10.53 -8.86 -9.57
N SER A 104 -11.36 -8.14 -8.82
CA SER A 104 -12.81 -8.35 -8.80
C SER A 104 -13.44 -8.12 -10.18
N LYS A 105 -13.01 -7.10 -10.93
CA LYS A 105 -13.45 -6.89 -12.32
C LYS A 105 -12.97 -8.01 -13.24
N LEU A 106 -11.76 -8.53 -13.03
CA LEU A 106 -11.24 -9.66 -13.79
C LEU A 106 -12.02 -10.95 -13.55
N GLY A 107 -12.46 -11.21 -12.32
CA GLY A 107 -13.26 -12.40 -11.98
C GLY A 107 -14.58 -12.50 -12.76
N ARG A 108 -15.07 -11.40 -13.35
CA ARG A 108 -16.26 -11.42 -14.23
C ARG A 108 -16.05 -12.23 -15.50
N TYR A 109 -14.80 -12.48 -15.89
CA TYR A 109 -14.40 -13.27 -17.06
C TYR A 109 -14.04 -14.72 -16.70
N ASP A 110 -14.27 -15.15 -15.45
CA ASP A 110 -14.07 -16.54 -15.07
C ASP A 110 -15.01 -17.48 -15.84
N GLU A 111 -14.53 -18.69 -16.10
CA GLU A 111 -15.32 -19.73 -16.76
C GLU A 111 -16.63 -19.99 -16.00
N GLY A 112 -17.76 -20.04 -16.72
CA GLY A 112 -19.09 -20.19 -16.12
C GLY A 112 -19.75 -18.89 -15.63
N SER A 113 -19.07 -17.74 -15.70
CA SER A 113 -19.68 -16.44 -15.41
C SER A 113 -20.71 -16.03 -16.47
N LEU A 114 -21.97 -15.81 -16.06
CA LEU A 114 -23.05 -15.30 -16.92
C LEU A 114 -22.70 -13.94 -17.56
N ILE A 115 -21.95 -13.11 -16.84
CA ILE A 115 -21.51 -11.79 -17.33
C ILE A 115 -20.37 -11.96 -18.36
N GLY A 116 -19.48 -12.91 -18.14
CA GLY A 116 -18.38 -13.25 -19.05
C GLY A 116 -18.91 -13.66 -20.42
N SER A 117 -19.98 -14.47 -20.45
CA SER A 117 -20.65 -14.82 -21.71
C SER A 117 -21.21 -13.59 -22.44
N ILE A 118 -21.92 -12.67 -21.77
CA ILE A 118 -22.52 -11.52 -22.47
C ILE A 118 -21.45 -10.53 -22.99
N LEU A 119 -20.39 -10.30 -22.21
CA LEU A 119 -19.33 -9.36 -22.58
C LEU A 119 -18.43 -9.89 -23.72
N SER A 120 -18.14 -11.19 -23.72
CA SER A 120 -17.36 -11.84 -24.77
C SER A 120 -18.13 -11.89 -26.09
N PHE A 121 -19.43 -12.19 -26.06
CA PHE A 121 -20.28 -12.27 -27.25
C PHE A 121 -20.48 -10.93 -27.98
N THR A 122 -20.37 -9.80 -27.28
CA THR A 122 -20.62 -8.48 -27.87
C THR A 122 -19.35 -7.83 -28.43
N ASN A 123 -18.16 -8.42 -28.26
CA ASN A 123 -16.86 -7.80 -28.58
C ASN A 123 -16.66 -6.41 -27.91
N VAL A 124 -17.48 -6.08 -26.91
CA VAL A 124 -17.47 -4.80 -26.18
C VAL A 124 -16.41 -4.81 -25.08
N SER A 125 -15.98 -5.99 -24.62
CA SER A 125 -14.84 -6.11 -23.73
C SER A 125 -13.55 -5.87 -24.51
N GLY A 126 -12.92 -4.70 -24.33
CA GLY A 126 -11.58 -4.41 -24.86
C GLY A 126 -10.53 -5.44 -24.41
N THR A 127 -9.25 -5.25 -24.73
CA THR A 127 -8.24 -6.32 -24.56
C THR A 127 -7.74 -6.53 -23.12
N GLY A 128 -8.37 -5.97 -22.08
CA GLY A 128 -7.83 -5.95 -20.70
C GLY A 128 -6.63 -5.01 -20.50
N ARG A 129 -5.99 -4.58 -21.59
CA ARG A 129 -4.87 -3.63 -21.62
C ARG A 129 -5.17 -2.32 -20.89
N GLU A 130 -6.33 -1.72 -21.14
CA GLU A 130 -6.66 -0.41 -20.56
C GLU A 130 -6.85 -0.49 -19.05
N LEU A 131 -7.45 -1.57 -18.54
CA LEU A 131 -7.56 -1.80 -17.09
C LEU A 131 -6.18 -2.01 -16.45
N GLY A 132 -5.31 -2.80 -17.09
CA GLY A 132 -3.94 -3.00 -16.64
C GLY A 132 -3.13 -1.70 -16.61
N LYS A 133 -3.20 -0.89 -17.68
CA LYS A 133 -2.56 0.43 -17.74
C LYS A 133 -3.10 1.41 -16.71
N ALA A 134 -4.42 1.42 -16.48
CA ALA A 134 -5.03 2.26 -15.45
C ALA A 134 -4.49 1.93 -14.07
N TYR A 135 -4.34 0.64 -13.73
CA TYR A 135 -3.69 0.22 -12.49
C TYR A 135 -2.23 0.68 -12.42
N VAL A 136 -1.47 0.51 -13.51
CA VAL A 136 -0.07 0.93 -13.56
C VAL A 136 0.08 2.44 -13.34
N ASN A 137 -0.77 3.25 -13.96
CA ASN A 137 -0.77 4.69 -13.78
C ASN A 137 -1.12 5.08 -12.35
N PHE A 138 -2.15 4.47 -11.78
CA PHE A 138 -2.51 4.65 -10.36
C PHE A 138 -1.32 4.38 -9.44
N ALA A 139 -0.66 3.23 -9.60
CA ALA A 139 0.41 2.82 -8.73
C ALA A 139 1.61 3.77 -8.83
N ARG A 140 1.99 4.17 -10.05
CA ARG A 140 3.07 5.16 -10.28
C ARG A 140 2.76 6.52 -9.68
N ASN A 141 1.56 7.05 -9.93
CA ASN A 141 1.16 8.34 -9.36
C ASN A 141 1.18 8.31 -7.83
N SER A 142 0.76 7.20 -7.23
CA SER A 142 0.79 7.03 -5.77
C SER A 142 2.22 6.98 -5.23
N MET A 143 3.10 6.21 -5.87
CA MET A 143 4.52 6.18 -5.51
C MET A 143 5.18 7.56 -5.59
N ASP A 144 4.96 8.26 -6.71
CA ASP A 144 5.52 9.60 -6.92
C ASP A 144 5.01 10.58 -5.87
N GLN A 145 3.71 10.54 -5.57
CA GLN A 145 3.10 11.37 -4.52
C GLN A 145 3.72 11.10 -3.15
N ILE A 146 3.94 9.83 -2.79
CA ILE A 146 4.55 9.46 -1.49
C ILE A 146 5.98 9.98 -1.44
N ARG A 147 6.80 9.72 -2.47
CA ARG A 147 8.20 10.16 -2.51
C ARG A 147 8.38 11.66 -2.50
N GLN A 148 7.52 12.39 -3.20
CA GLN A 148 7.62 13.84 -3.27
C GLN A 148 7.17 14.54 -1.99
N LYS A 149 6.41 13.85 -1.13
CA LYS A 149 5.73 14.48 0.01
C LYS A 149 6.15 13.94 1.36
N VAL A 150 6.62 12.70 1.48
CA VAL A 150 7.10 12.13 2.74
C VAL A 150 8.61 12.34 2.85
N ASN A 151 9.08 12.72 4.02
CA ASN A 151 10.47 13.14 4.21
C ASN A 151 11.42 12.01 4.65
N ASP A 152 10.89 10.93 5.23
CA ASP A 152 11.67 9.82 5.78
C ASP A 152 11.78 8.67 4.79
N GLU A 153 12.98 8.48 4.23
CA GLU A 153 13.27 7.44 3.23
C GLU A 153 13.07 6.01 3.77
N LEU A 154 13.40 5.75 5.04
CA LEU A 154 13.23 4.42 5.62
C LEU A 154 11.75 4.07 5.78
N TRP A 155 10.94 5.05 6.17
CA TRP A 155 9.50 4.89 6.23
C TRP A 155 8.89 4.66 4.84
N ILE A 156 9.35 5.38 3.82
CA ILE A 156 8.93 5.18 2.42
C ILE A 156 9.26 3.76 1.95
N LEU A 157 10.48 3.29 2.19
CA LEU A 157 10.91 1.95 1.81
C LEU A 157 10.05 0.87 2.50
N ASN A 158 9.82 1.01 3.80
CA ASN A 158 8.97 0.09 4.57
C ASN A 158 7.51 0.08 4.08
N LEU A 159 6.94 1.25 3.76
CA LEU A 159 5.59 1.33 3.18
C LEU A 159 5.52 0.59 1.84
N PHE A 160 6.50 0.83 0.96
CA PHE A 160 6.53 0.19 -0.35
C PHE A 160 6.75 -1.32 -0.26
N GLU A 161 7.65 -1.79 0.60
CA GLU A 161 7.84 -3.23 0.84
C GLU A 161 6.54 -3.91 1.26
N GLN A 162 5.82 -3.35 2.23
CA GLN A 162 4.52 -3.89 2.68
C GLN A 162 3.47 -3.85 1.57
N TRP A 163 3.44 -2.77 0.78
CA TRP A 163 2.50 -2.66 -0.34
C TRP A 163 2.79 -3.68 -1.43
N TYR A 164 4.05 -3.89 -1.82
CA TYR A 164 4.40 -4.91 -2.81
C TYR A 164 4.14 -6.32 -2.30
N GLY A 165 4.49 -6.61 -1.04
CA GLY A 165 4.20 -7.89 -0.40
C GLY A 165 2.70 -8.21 -0.46
N GLY A 166 1.84 -7.24 -0.10
CA GLY A 166 0.39 -7.39 -0.19
C GLY A 166 -0.11 -7.59 -1.63
N GLN A 167 0.44 -6.88 -2.62
CA GLN A 167 0.04 -7.03 -4.02
C GLN A 167 0.38 -8.44 -4.54
N VAL A 168 1.59 -8.92 -4.25
CA VAL A 168 2.04 -10.25 -4.65
C VAL A 168 1.19 -11.32 -3.98
N GLN A 169 0.95 -11.22 -2.66
CA GLN A 169 0.10 -12.16 -1.95
C GLN A 169 -1.30 -12.24 -2.56
N MET A 170 -1.91 -11.09 -2.85
CA MET A 170 -3.24 -11.02 -3.44
C MET A 170 -3.30 -11.63 -4.84
N LEU A 171 -2.32 -11.31 -5.70
CA LEU A 171 -2.21 -11.91 -7.03
C LEU A 171 -2.05 -13.43 -6.95
N CYS A 172 -1.21 -13.92 -6.04
CA CYS A 172 -0.98 -15.34 -5.87
C CYS A 172 -2.25 -16.05 -5.38
N SER A 173 -2.97 -15.48 -4.41
CA SER A 173 -4.25 -16.02 -3.96
C SER A 173 -5.26 -16.09 -5.12
N TRP A 174 -5.43 -15.00 -5.85
CA TRP A 174 -6.39 -14.90 -6.96
C TRP A 174 -6.07 -15.90 -8.09
N LEU A 175 -4.79 -16.09 -8.41
CA LEU A 175 -4.37 -17.11 -9.37
C LEU A 175 -4.56 -18.52 -8.81
N SER A 176 -4.29 -18.74 -7.52
CA SER A 176 -4.40 -20.07 -6.90
C SER A 176 -5.83 -20.59 -6.92
N GLU A 177 -6.82 -19.71 -6.74
CA GLU A 177 -8.25 -20.03 -6.87
C GLU A 177 -8.66 -20.49 -8.27
N ARG A 178 -7.81 -20.26 -9.27
CA ARG A 178 -8.05 -20.54 -10.69
C ARG A 178 -7.04 -21.53 -11.27
N LEU A 179 -6.38 -22.35 -10.45
CA LEU A 179 -5.32 -23.25 -10.93
C LEU A 179 -5.80 -24.28 -11.95
N ASP A 180 -7.02 -24.77 -11.79
CA ASP A 180 -7.62 -25.79 -12.66
C ASP A 180 -8.33 -25.21 -13.89
N HIS A 181 -8.32 -23.88 -14.04
CA HIS A 181 -9.00 -23.16 -15.13
C HIS A 181 -8.01 -22.31 -15.92
N ASN A 182 -8.20 -22.26 -17.24
CA ASN A 182 -7.46 -21.32 -18.08
C ASN A 182 -7.95 -19.89 -17.83
N LEU A 183 -7.03 -18.93 -17.73
CA LEU A 183 -7.40 -17.52 -17.65
C LEU A 183 -7.93 -17.03 -19.00
N HIS A 184 -8.93 -16.17 -18.96
CA HIS A 184 -9.44 -15.50 -20.14
C HIS A 184 -8.38 -14.54 -20.71
N PRO A 185 -8.24 -14.36 -22.04
CA PRO A 185 -7.24 -13.47 -22.63
C PRO A 185 -7.25 -12.03 -22.11
N TYR A 186 -8.45 -11.53 -21.74
CA TYR A 186 -8.63 -10.24 -21.05
C TYR A 186 -7.89 -10.21 -19.70
N GLN A 187 -8.03 -11.27 -18.90
CA GLN A 187 -7.39 -11.42 -17.59
C GLN A 187 -5.87 -11.47 -17.77
N CYS A 188 -5.37 -12.34 -18.66
CA CYS A 188 -3.93 -12.47 -18.94
C CYS A 188 -3.30 -11.12 -19.32
N THR A 189 -3.92 -10.41 -20.28
CA THR A 189 -3.38 -9.13 -20.76
C THR A 189 -3.35 -8.07 -19.65
N CYS A 190 -4.39 -7.99 -18.82
CA CYS A 190 -4.43 -7.07 -17.69
C CYS A 190 -3.34 -7.42 -16.66
N LEU A 191 -3.29 -8.68 -16.23
CA LEU A 191 -2.34 -9.17 -15.23
C LEU A 191 -0.88 -9.04 -15.70
N ALA A 192 -0.59 -9.23 -16.98
CA ALA A 192 0.74 -9.05 -17.54
C ALA A 192 1.27 -7.61 -17.33
N HIS A 193 0.42 -6.60 -17.45
CA HIS A 193 0.80 -5.21 -17.14
C HIS A 193 1.12 -5.01 -15.65
N ILE A 194 0.33 -5.60 -14.77
CA ILE A 194 0.48 -5.48 -13.31
C ILE A 194 1.75 -6.19 -12.85
N VAL A 195 1.97 -7.44 -13.27
CA VAL A 195 3.17 -8.23 -12.96
C VAL A 195 4.43 -7.53 -13.46
N LYS A 196 4.40 -6.96 -14.68
CA LYS A 196 5.55 -6.22 -15.23
C LYS A 196 5.91 -4.98 -14.42
N LEU A 197 4.91 -4.25 -13.91
CA LEU A 197 5.15 -3.12 -13.00
C LEU A 197 5.83 -3.60 -11.71
N ILE A 198 5.22 -4.59 -11.06
CA ILE A 198 5.72 -5.14 -9.79
C ILE A 198 7.19 -5.57 -9.94
N TYR A 199 7.54 -6.26 -11.04
CA TYR A 199 8.92 -6.63 -11.34
C TYR A 199 9.88 -5.45 -11.51
N SER A 200 9.45 -4.45 -12.29
CA SER A 200 10.23 -3.24 -12.54
C SER A 200 10.55 -2.52 -11.22
N ASP A 201 9.57 -2.47 -10.32
CA ASP A 201 9.70 -1.83 -9.03
C ASP A 201 10.59 -2.64 -8.07
N PHE A 202 10.42 -3.97 -8.00
CA PHE A 202 11.31 -4.84 -7.25
C PHE A 202 12.78 -4.63 -7.62
N THR A 203 13.05 -4.53 -8.93
CA THR A 203 14.41 -4.32 -9.46
C THR A 203 14.93 -2.91 -9.13
N ALA A 204 14.08 -1.89 -9.23
CA ALA A 204 14.47 -0.49 -9.00
C ALA A 204 14.77 -0.18 -7.53
N TYR A 205 14.10 -0.83 -6.58
CA TYR A 205 14.19 -0.51 -5.16
C TYR A 205 14.98 -1.52 -4.33
N GLY A 206 15.71 -2.43 -4.99
CA GLY A 206 16.59 -3.38 -4.30
C GLY A 206 15.83 -4.36 -3.40
N LEU A 207 14.54 -4.55 -3.66
CA LEU A 207 13.71 -5.51 -2.95
C LEU A 207 14.07 -6.92 -3.47
N GLY A 208 15.22 -7.43 -3.01
CA GLY A 208 15.93 -8.57 -3.60
C GLY A 208 15.25 -9.93 -3.42
N ALA A 209 15.83 -10.95 -4.06
CA ALA A 209 15.30 -12.32 -4.14
C ALA A 209 15.04 -13.03 -2.80
N GLU A 210 15.62 -12.52 -1.70
CA GLU A 210 15.47 -13.04 -0.34
C GLU A 210 14.28 -12.43 0.44
N GLN A 211 13.60 -11.42 -0.11
CA GLN A 211 12.44 -10.82 0.53
C GLN A 211 11.16 -11.62 0.24
N THR A 212 10.25 -11.62 1.23
CA THR A 212 8.97 -12.32 1.20
C THR A 212 8.20 -12.05 -0.09
N GLY A 213 7.81 -13.12 -0.80
CA GLY A 213 6.93 -13.03 -1.97
C GLY A 213 7.62 -13.20 -3.32
N VAL A 214 8.95 -13.17 -3.44
CA VAL A 214 9.62 -13.31 -4.76
C VAL A 214 9.33 -14.66 -5.42
N GLN A 215 9.32 -15.76 -4.67
CA GLN A 215 8.94 -17.07 -5.21
C GLN A 215 7.48 -17.10 -5.67
N ALA A 216 6.58 -16.51 -4.87
CA ALA A 216 5.16 -16.42 -5.19
C ALA A 216 4.93 -15.58 -6.45
N TYR A 217 5.62 -14.43 -6.55
CA TYR A 217 5.68 -13.60 -7.76
C TYR A 217 6.21 -14.39 -8.97
N GLN A 218 7.30 -15.16 -8.82
CA GLN A 218 7.86 -15.95 -9.92
C GLN A 218 6.87 -17.00 -10.44
N VAL A 219 6.14 -17.67 -9.55
CA VAL A 219 5.08 -18.62 -9.93
C VAL A 219 3.94 -17.90 -10.67
N ALA A 220 3.45 -16.79 -10.13
CA ALA A 220 2.40 -15.99 -10.75
C ALA A 220 2.82 -15.46 -12.14
N SER A 221 4.03 -14.90 -12.22
CA SER A 221 4.61 -14.33 -13.44
C SER A 221 4.83 -15.38 -14.54
N ARG A 222 5.34 -16.57 -14.16
CA ARG A 222 5.47 -17.69 -15.11
C ARG A 222 4.13 -18.10 -15.68
N ARG A 223 3.12 -18.31 -14.83
CA ARG A 223 1.77 -18.69 -15.27
C ARG A 223 1.19 -17.67 -16.25
N ILE A 224 1.22 -16.39 -15.89
CA ILE A 224 0.69 -15.32 -16.75
C ILE A 224 1.47 -15.23 -18.06
N THR A 225 2.78 -15.41 -18.06
CA THR A 225 3.59 -15.39 -19.29
C THR A 225 3.28 -16.57 -20.20
N THR A 226 3.07 -17.76 -19.64
CA THR A 226 2.70 -18.97 -20.40
C THR A 226 1.30 -18.87 -21.00
N GLU A 227 0.32 -18.37 -20.25
CA GLU A 227 -1.07 -18.24 -20.72
C GLU A 227 -1.32 -17.00 -21.59
N HIS A 228 -0.34 -16.10 -21.73
CA HIS A 228 -0.43 -14.92 -22.60
C HIS A 228 0.13 -15.15 -24.02
N GLN A 229 0.86 -16.25 -24.25
CA GLN A 229 1.37 -16.63 -25.59
C GLN A 229 0.26 -17.17 -26.48
#